data_AF-A0A392RJ78-F1
#
_entry.id   AF-A0A392RJ78-F1
#
_cell.length_a   1.000
_cell.length_b   1.000
_cell.length_c   1.000
_cell.angle_alpha   90.00
_cell.angle_beta   90.00
_cell.angle_gamma   90.00
#
_symmetry.space_group_name_H-M   'P 1'
#
loop_
_entity.id
_entity.type
_entity.pdbx_description
1 polymer ?
#
loop_
_entity_poly.entity_id
_entity_poly.type
_entity_poly.pdbx_seq_one_letter_code
_entity_poly.pdbx_strand_id
1 'polypeptide(L)'
;MCGEGSVVARDLLDVITHVVNLWLGGRCPRDLSEFVASAPLTPLLKPDGGIRPIAVGTIWRRLVSKVAMKGVGKDVTQYLNDFQFGVGISGGAEAILHSANRVLSQRHGDGSLAML
;
A
#
# COMPACT_ATOMS: atom_id res chain seq x y z
N MET A 1 -30.60 -16.73 17.04
CA MET A 1 -30.77 -17.71 15.94
C MET A 1 -30.20 -17.10 14.67
N CYS A 2 -29.16 -17.68 14.09
CA CYS A 2 -28.67 -17.26 12.76
C CYS A 2 -29.68 -17.71 11.72
N GLY A 3 -30.36 -16.78 11.06
CA GLY A 3 -31.23 -17.11 9.91
C GLY A 3 -30.41 -17.64 8.73
N GLU A 4 -31.08 -18.18 7.72
CA GLU A 4 -30.49 -18.74 6.49
C GLU A 4 -29.47 -17.79 5.83
N GLY A 5 -29.73 -16.47 5.85
CA GLY A 5 -28.81 -15.46 5.34
C GLY A 5 -27.44 -15.44 6.05
N SER A 6 -27.36 -15.87 7.31
CA SER A 6 -26.08 -15.98 8.03
C SER A 6 -25.29 -17.23 7.65
N VAL A 7 -25.93 -18.28 7.15
CA VAL A 7 -25.22 -19.48 6.67
C VAL A 7 -24.58 -19.17 5.33
N VAL A 8 -25.35 -18.61 4.40
CA VAL A 8 -24.85 -18.19 3.07
C VAL A 8 -23.68 -17.20 3.17
N ALA A 9 -23.75 -16.25 4.10
CA ALA A 9 -22.66 -15.28 4.30
C ALA A 9 -21.36 -15.94 4.79
N ARG A 10 -21.45 -16.99 5.63
CA ARG A 10 -20.28 -17.73 6.11
C ARG A 10 -19.68 -18.56 4.98
N ASP A 11 -20.52 -19.27 4.24
CA ASP A 11 -20.06 -20.09 3.10
C ASP A 11 -19.32 -19.23 2.07
N LEU A 12 -19.85 -18.04 1.76
CA LEU A 12 -19.19 -17.09 0.87
C LEU A 12 -17.84 -16.61 1.43
N LEU A 13 -17.78 -16.28 2.71
CA LEU A 13 -16.53 -15.85 3.35
C LEU A 13 -15.47 -16.96 3.28
N ASP A 14 -15.85 -18.20 3.58
CA ASP A 14 -14.95 -19.36 3.55
C ASP A 14 -14.38 -19.59 2.14
N VAL A 15 -15.22 -19.48 1.11
CA VAL A 15 -14.79 -19.56 -0.30
C VAL A 15 -13.83 -18.42 -0.65
N ILE A 16 -14.15 -17.18 -0.28
CA ILE A 16 -13.27 -16.02 -0.53
C ILE A 16 -11.92 -16.22 0.17
N THR A 17 -11.93 -16.65 1.43
CA THR A 17 -10.72 -16.93 2.21
C THR A 17 -9.89 -18.03 1.55
N HIS A 18 -10.52 -19.08 1.04
CA HIS A 18 -9.81 -20.14 0.31
C HIS A 18 -9.10 -19.60 -0.94
N VAL A 19 -9.79 -18.79 -1.75
CA VAL A 19 -9.20 -18.14 -2.94
C VAL A 19 -8.03 -17.23 -2.56
N VAL A 20 -8.19 -16.39 -1.54
CA VAL A 20 -7.15 -15.49 -1.06
C VAL A 20 -5.90 -16.26 -0.62
N ASN A 21 -6.07 -17.31 0.19
CA ASN A 21 -4.96 -18.15 0.65
C ASN A 21 -4.26 -18.88 -0.51
N LEU A 22 -5.02 -19.34 -1.50
CA LEU A 22 -4.48 -19.97 -2.69
C LEU A 22 -3.60 -18.99 -3.49
N TRP A 23 -4.04 -17.74 -3.65
CA TRP A 23 -3.30 -16.72 -4.38
C TRP A 23 -2.09 -16.19 -3.61
N LEU A 24 -2.21 -16.01 -2.29
CA LEU A 24 -1.07 -15.67 -1.41
C LEU A 24 0.01 -16.74 -1.46
N GLY A 25 -0.39 -18.02 -1.57
CA GLY A 25 0.54 -19.13 -1.78
C GLY A 25 1.12 -19.23 -3.19
N GLY A 26 0.85 -18.26 -4.08
CA GLY A 26 1.36 -18.26 -5.46
C GLY A 26 0.69 -19.28 -6.38
N ARG A 27 -0.46 -19.83 -6.01
CA ARG A 27 -1.12 -20.94 -6.74
C ARG A 27 -2.26 -20.49 -7.65
N CYS A 28 -2.29 -19.22 -8.08
CA CYS A 28 -3.32 -18.74 -9.01
C CYS A 28 -3.34 -19.61 -10.30
N PRO A 29 -4.51 -20.10 -10.75
CA PRO A 29 -4.61 -20.88 -11.98
C PRO A 29 -3.99 -20.14 -13.17
N ARG A 30 -3.25 -20.85 -14.03
CA ARG A 30 -2.53 -20.22 -15.15
C ARG A 30 -3.45 -19.44 -16.07
N ASP A 31 -4.63 -19.98 -16.36
CA ASP A 31 -5.64 -19.36 -17.23
C ASP A 31 -6.17 -18.02 -16.68
N LEU A 32 -6.05 -17.80 -15.37
CA LEU A 32 -6.46 -16.55 -14.70
C LEU A 32 -5.28 -15.63 -14.38
N SER A 33 -4.06 -16.15 -14.38
CA SER A 33 -2.89 -15.46 -13.85
C SER A 33 -2.60 -14.14 -14.56
N GLU A 34 -2.69 -14.12 -15.89
CA GLU A 34 -2.49 -12.91 -16.70
C GLU A 34 -3.56 -11.86 -16.39
N PHE A 35 -4.83 -12.27 -16.35
CA PHE A 35 -5.94 -11.37 -16.04
C PHE A 35 -5.83 -10.79 -14.63
N VAL A 36 -5.50 -11.62 -13.64
CA VAL A 36 -5.35 -11.21 -12.24
C VAL A 36 -4.15 -10.28 -12.05
N ALA A 37 -3.04 -10.54 -12.74
CA ALA A 37 -1.83 -9.73 -12.68
C ALA A 37 -1.93 -8.41 -13.48
N SER A 38 -2.81 -8.37 -14.48
CA SER A 38 -3.04 -7.20 -15.33
C SER A 38 -3.85 -6.09 -14.63
N ALA A 39 -3.88 -4.91 -15.27
CA ALA A 39 -4.65 -3.76 -14.84
C ALA A 39 -4.87 -2.77 -15.99
N PRO A 40 -6.11 -2.28 -16.23
CA PRO A 40 -6.32 -1.11 -17.08
C PRO A 40 -5.59 0.12 -16.54
N LEU A 41 -5.12 0.97 -17.45
CA LEU A 41 -4.50 2.25 -17.15
C LEU A 41 -5.53 3.38 -17.27
N THR A 42 -5.67 4.17 -16.21
CA THR A 42 -6.44 5.41 -16.22
C THR A 42 -5.46 6.59 -16.26
N PRO A 43 -5.40 7.36 -17.37
CA PRO A 43 -4.55 8.53 -17.45
C PRO A 43 -5.23 9.70 -16.72
N LEU A 44 -4.58 10.22 -15.68
CA LEU A 44 -5.00 11.45 -15.00
C LEU A 44 -4.10 12.61 -15.39
N LEU A 45 -4.68 13.81 -15.51
CA LEU A 45 -3.91 15.04 -15.72
C LEU A 45 -3.33 15.52 -14.40
N LYS A 46 -2.04 15.87 -14.41
CA LYS A 46 -1.38 16.60 -13.33
C LYS A 46 -1.64 18.11 -13.49
N PRO A 47 -1.51 18.90 -12.41
CA PRO A 47 -1.63 20.36 -12.48
C PRO A 47 -0.61 21.03 -13.43
N ASP A 48 0.56 20.41 -13.60
CA ASP A 48 1.64 20.88 -14.49
C ASP A 48 1.42 20.47 -15.97
N GLY A 49 0.28 19.87 -16.31
CA GLY A 49 -0.04 19.38 -17.65
C GLY A 49 0.54 18.00 -17.98
N GLY A 50 1.34 17.39 -17.10
CA GLY A 50 1.85 16.03 -17.28
C GLY A 50 0.77 14.95 -17.11
N ILE A 51 1.00 13.77 -17.68
CA ILE A 51 0.10 12.60 -17.50
C ILE A 51 0.57 11.73 -16.34
N ARG A 52 -0.38 11.30 -15.49
CA ARG A 52 -0.19 10.31 -14.43
C ARG A 52 -1.01 9.07 -14.77
N PRO A 53 -0.40 8.03 -15.37
CA PRO A 53 -1.10 6.76 -15.58
C PRO A 53 -1.26 6.03 -14.24
N ILE A 54 -2.48 5.61 -13.92
CA ILE A 54 -2.78 4.79 -12.74
C ILE A 54 -3.22 3.40 -13.21
N ALA A 55 -2.52 2.36 -12.76
CA ALA A 55 -2.90 0.98 -12.98
C ALA A 55 -3.89 0.50 -11.90
N VAL A 56 -5.16 0.29 -12.26
CA VAL A 56 -6.20 -0.17 -11.33
C VAL A 56 -6.46 -1.65 -11.57
N GLY A 57 -5.99 -2.51 -10.66
CA GLY A 57 -6.24 -3.95 -10.77
C GLY A 57 -7.65 -4.37 -10.38
N THR A 58 -7.91 -5.67 -10.54
CA THR A 58 -9.16 -6.29 -10.07
C THR A 58 -9.36 -6.12 -8.56
N ILE A 59 -10.62 -6.18 -8.13
CA ILE A 59 -10.96 -6.14 -6.70
C ILE A 59 -10.31 -7.29 -5.92
N TRP A 60 -10.15 -8.45 -6.56
CA TRP A 60 -9.46 -9.60 -5.98
C TRP A 60 -7.99 -9.31 -5.70
N ARG A 61 -7.26 -8.71 -6.65
CA ARG A 61 -5.86 -8.31 -6.44
C ARG A 61 -5.75 -7.32 -5.28
N ARG A 62 -6.67 -6.34 -5.20
CA ARG A 62 -6.70 -5.37 -4.09
C ARG A 62 -6.98 -6.03 -2.74
N LEU A 63 -7.92 -6.98 -2.69
CA LEU A 63 -8.24 -7.72 -1.47
C LEU A 63 -7.04 -8.54 -0.99
N VAL A 64 -6.44 -9.33 -1.88
CA VAL A 64 -5.28 -10.17 -1.57
C VAL A 64 -4.11 -9.32 -1.07
N SER A 65 -3.80 -8.20 -1.74
CA SER A 65 -2.75 -7.28 -1.28
C SER A 65 -3.03 -6.70 0.11
N LYS A 66 -4.29 -6.32 0.41
CA LYS A 66 -4.64 -5.82 1.75
C LYS A 66 -4.48 -6.88 2.83
N VAL A 67 -4.88 -8.12 2.55
CA VAL A 67 -4.71 -9.23 3.49
C VAL A 67 -3.22 -9.53 3.71
N ALA A 68 -2.42 -9.56 2.64
CA ALA A 68 -0.96 -9.72 2.74
C ALA A 68 -0.35 -8.63 3.63
N MET A 69 -0.64 -7.36 3.35
CA MET A 69 -0.12 -6.23 4.11
C MET A 69 -0.58 -6.22 5.57
N LYS A 70 -1.74 -6.81 5.89
CA LYS A 70 -2.15 -6.99 7.29
C LYS A 70 -1.26 -7.98 8.04
N GLY A 71 -0.72 -8.99 7.34
CA GLY A 71 0.21 -9.96 7.90
C GLY A 71 1.65 -9.44 8.00
N VAL A 72 2.17 -8.86 6.91
CA VAL A 72 3.60 -8.52 6.78
C VAL A 72 3.92 -7.03 6.95
N GLY A 73 2.90 -6.18 7.09
CA GLY A 73 3.08 -4.73 7.02
C GLY A 73 4.05 -4.17 8.05
N LYS A 74 4.04 -4.71 9.28
CA LYS A 74 4.97 -4.28 10.34
C LYS A 74 6.42 -4.61 9.98
N ASP A 75 6.67 -5.82 9.51
CA ASP A 75 8.00 -6.30 9.14
C ASP A 75 8.54 -5.51 7.95
N VAL A 76 7.69 -5.24 6.95
CA VAL A 76 8.05 -4.42 5.79
C VAL A 76 8.33 -2.97 6.20
N THR A 77 7.50 -2.39 7.06
CA THR A 77 7.75 -1.05 7.62
C THR A 77 9.08 -1.00 8.36
N GLN A 78 9.37 -1.97 9.22
CA GLN A 78 10.61 -2.04 9.98
C GLN A 78 11.82 -2.22 9.06
N TYR A 79 11.70 -3.02 8.01
CA TYR A 79 12.79 -3.25 7.05
C TYR A 79 13.09 -2.01 6.20
N LEU A 80 12.06 -1.22 5.86
CA LEU A 80 12.18 -0.08 4.96
C LEU A 80 12.35 1.28 5.66
N ASN A 81 12.21 1.35 6.99
CA ASN A 81 12.18 2.61 7.73
C ASN A 81 13.43 3.50 7.53
N ASP A 82 14.58 2.89 7.26
CA ASP A 82 15.84 3.60 7.00
C ASP A 82 15.94 4.17 5.58
N PHE A 83 15.11 3.67 4.65
CA PHE A 83 15.18 4.00 3.22
C PHE A 83 13.98 4.79 2.70
N GLN A 84 12.81 4.65 3.34
CA GLN A 84 11.60 5.36 2.96
C GLN A 84 10.89 5.91 4.19
N PHE A 85 10.52 7.18 4.16
CA PHE A 85 9.85 7.90 5.25
C PHE A 85 8.38 8.19 4.93
N GLY A 86 7.83 7.52 3.92
CA GLY A 86 6.48 7.75 3.43
C GLY A 86 5.50 6.73 4.01
N VAL A 87 5.20 5.71 3.20
CA VAL A 87 4.11 4.77 3.45
C VAL A 87 4.39 3.95 4.71
N GLY A 88 3.47 4.02 5.68
CA GLY A 88 3.56 3.21 6.90
C GLY A 88 4.59 3.69 7.92
N ILE A 89 5.15 4.89 7.76
CA ILE A 89 6.06 5.53 8.73
C ILE A 89 5.34 6.70 9.39
N SER A 90 5.09 6.61 10.69
CA SER A 90 4.46 7.69 11.44
C SER A 90 5.40 8.88 11.54
N GLY A 91 4.94 10.07 11.15
CA GLY A 91 5.71 11.31 11.25
C GLY A 91 6.93 11.37 10.31
N GLY A 92 6.99 10.54 9.26
CA GLY A 92 8.18 10.42 8.44
C GLY A 92 8.51 11.69 7.63
N ALA A 93 7.50 12.42 7.16
CA ALA A 93 7.71 13.70 6.49
C ALA A 93 8.27 14.77 7.46
N GLU A 94 7.72 14.82 8.67
CA GLU A 94 8.17 15.70 9.75
C GLU A 94 9.60 15.36 10.18
N ALA A 95 9.93 14.07 10.27
CA ALA A 95 11.27 13.60 10.58
C ALA A 95 12.31 14.08 9.53
N ILE A 96 11.95 14.07 8.24
CA ILE A 96 12.81 14.64 7.18
C ILE A 96 13.03 16.13 7.42
N LEU A 97 11.95 16.89 7.63
CA LEU A 97 12.01 18.34 7.80
C LEU A 97 12.86 18.74 9.02
N HIS A 98 12.60 18.13 10.18
CA HIS A 98 13.38 18.39 11.40
C HIS A 98 14.84 18.01 11.24
N SER A 99 15.13 16.90 10.55
CA SER A 99 16.52 16.49 10.28
C SER A 99 17.23 17.51 9.40
N ALA A 100 16.59 18.00 8.34
CA ALA A 100 17.12 19.05 7.48
C ALA A 100 17.37 20.36 8.25
N ASN A 101 16.39 20.82 9.04
CA ASN A 101 16.53 22.03 9.85
C ASN A 101 17.69 21.91 10.83
N ARG A 102 17.82 20.77 11.52
CA ARG A 102 18.93 20.54 12.45
C ARG A 102 20.29 20.64 11.77
N VAL A 103 20.43 20.06 10.57
CA VAL A 103 21.68 20.15 9.80
C VAL A 103 21.97 21.60 9.38
N LEU A 104 20.96 22.34 8.92
CA LEU A 104 21.11 23.74 8.52
C LEU A 104 21.50 24.64 9.70
N SER A 105 20.83 24.49 10.85
CA SER A 105 21.16 25.26 12.06
C SER A 105 22.56 24.97 12.61
N GLN A 106 23.08 23.76 12.42
CA GLN A 106 24.47 23.43 12.79
C GLN A 106 25.49 24.07 11.84
N ARG A 107 25.14 24.29 10.57
CA ARG A 107 26.04 24.88 9.57
C ARG A 107 25.96 26.40 9.48
N HIS A 108 24.80 26.98 9.83
CA HIS A 108 24.53 28.41 9.79
C HIS A 108 23.98 28.86 11.16
N GLY A 109 24.82 29.56 11.93
CA GLY A 109 24.55 29.92 13.32
C GLY A 109 23.46 30.97 13.55
N ASP A 110 22.89 31.54 12.48
CA ASP A 110 21.82 32.54 12.58
C ASP A 110 20.40 31.97 12.43
N GLY A 111 20.26 30.69 12.10
CA GLY A 111 18.97 30.03 11.91
C GLY A 111 18.13 30.55 10.72
N SER A 112 18.67 31.46 9.91
CA SER A 112 17.93 32.14 8.82
C SER A 112 17.46 31.20 7.70
N LEU A 113 18.11 30.02 7.60
CA LEU A 113 17.83 29.00 6.59
C LEU A 113 16.96 27.84 7.11
N ALA A 114 16.58 27.83 8.40
CA ALA A 114 15.69 26.80 8.92
C ALA A 114 14.29 26.97 8.34
N MET A 115 13.73 25.91 7.76
CA MET A 115 12.37 25.89 7.24
C MET A 115 11.43 25.46 8.37
N LEU A 116 11.14 26.36 9.31
CA LEU A 116 10.01 26.38 10.27
C LEU A 116 10.22 27.52 11.28
#